data_AF-A0A365N4B1-F1
#
_entry.id   AF-A0A365N4B1-F1
#
_cell.length_a   1.000
_cell.length_b   1.000
_cell.length_c   1.000
_cell.angle_alpha   90.00
_cell.angle_beta   90.00
_cell.angle_gamma   90.00
#
_symmetry.space_group_name_H-M   'P 1'
#
loop_
_entity.id
_entity.type
_entity.pdbx_description
1 polymer ?
#
loop_
_entity_poly.entity_id
_entity_poly.type
_entity_poly.pdbx_seq_one_letter_code
_entity_poly.pdbx_strand_id
1 'polypeptide(L)'
;MDAVLVRRIMSHQVFFFTDDKFKCSRPEDKIYGLLPLIKWRDNFPPVRPVYHNAATFDLAKALICQTDWMKPFEIECILNALEICYRNSWMRDLIAMRSGGVTPREDIDDNDPIHRFSGTNHLVLLISMDDYNQLTTSLVYSNDKGSPLTIVDKRAANLREFPSKDDETKLVFTRSKASALVCSAAQAGDLIIKTGYGRGLLILRYTDNQEECTIVGQGLLCMGYEFPRRLPERVDVLEKRLKRLQTAVPHPKELSLFTQSSDHRFSAFEETSRMTERERCEKELRHQVEEARSFSEVGYMTNIQLKNKPVDMVVLAGQDMEKDGSHNVDESLQRLRTAINGTVRLIPMAN
;
A
#
# COMPACT_ATOMS: atom_id res chain seq x y z
N MET A 1 23.67 -21.62 40.21
CA MET A 1 23.54 -20.59 39.17
C MET A 1 22.22 -20.84 38.48
N ASP A 2 21.20 -20.07 38.86
CA ASP A 2 19.89 -20.19 38.26
C ASP A 2 20.00 -19.83 36.77
N ALA A 3 19.57 -20.78 35.93
CA ALA A 3 19.39 -20.54 34.52
C ALA A 3 18.34 -19.45 34.38
N VAL A 4 18.80 -18.22 34.14
CA VAL A 4 17.95 -17.14 33.65
C VAL A 4 17.24 -17.72 32.44
N LEU A 5 15.94 -17.94 32.56
CA LEU A 5 15.09 -18.39 31.48
C LEU A 5 15.08 -17.25 30.46
N VAL A 6 16.06 -17.25 29.55
CA VAL A 6 16.17 -16.23 28.50
C VAL A 6 14.89 -16.37 27.69
N ARG A 7 13.97 -15.42 27.90
CA ARG A 7 12.71 -15.37 27.17
C ARG A 7 13.05 -15.18 25.71
N ARG A 8 12.91 -16.25 24.91
CA ARG A 8 13.13 -16.17 23.48
C ARG A 8 12.18 -15.13 22.87
N ILE A 9 12.71 -14.31 21.98
CA ILE A 9 11.99 -13.21 21.30
C ILE A 9 11.59 -13.64 19.89
N MET A 10 10.57 -13.00 19.32
CA MET A 10 10.23 -13.20 17.90
C MET A 10 11.31 -12.59 17.01
N SER A 11 11.50 -13.10 15.79
CA SER A 11 12.54 -12.62 14.86
C SER A 11 12.46 -11.11 14.60
N HIS A 12 11.27 -10.57 14.38
CA HIS A 12 11.06 -9.13 14.17
C HIS A 12 11.38 -8.29 15.42
N GLN A 13 11.38 -8.89 16.62
CA GLN A 13 11.70 -8.17 17.85
C GLN A 13 13.20 -7.97 18.05
N VAL A 14 14.03 -8.74 17.34
CA VAL A 14 15.50 -8.64 17.41
C VAL A 14 15.95 -7.22 17.09
N PHE A 15 15.25 -6.55 16.19
CA PHE A 15 15.60 -5.21 15.72
C PHE A 15 15.36 -4.12 16.77
N PHE A 16 14.52 -4.35 17.78
CA PHE A 16 14.43 -3.45 18.94
C PHE A 16 15.68 -3.51 19.82
N PHE A 17 16.52 -4.55 19.66
CA PHE A 17 17.78 -4.71 20.38
C PHE A 17 19.01 -4.29 19.56
N THR A 18 18.84 -4.08 18.26
CA THR A 18 19.89 -3.55 17.37
C THR A 18 19.72 -2.04 17.21
N ASP A 19 20.16 -1.29 18.22
CA ASP A 19 20.31 0.18 18.11
C ASP A 19 21.52 0.51 17.20
N ASP A 20 21.52 1.67 16.55
CA ASP A 20 22.64 2.21 15.74
C ASP A 20 23.95 2.37 16.52
N LYS A 21 23.90 2.14 17.84
CA LYS A 21 25.07 2.06 18.72
C LYS A 21 25.94 0.84 18.45
N PHE A 22 25.41 -0.24 17.86
CA PHE A 22 26.21 -1.41 17.48
C PHE A 22 26.90 -1.16 16.14
N LYS A 23 28.11 -0.56 16.21
CA LYS A 23 28.97 -0.26 15.05
C LYS A 23 29.68 -1.52 14.52
N CYS A 24 28.92 -2.51 14.10
CA CYS A 24 29.45 -3.71 13.46
C CYS A 24 30.08 -3.36 12.10
N SER A 25 31.20 -4.03 11.75
CA SER A 25 31.84 -3.84 10.45
C SER A 25 31.03 -4.42 9.29
N ARG A 26 30.20 -5.43 9.56
CA ARG A 26 29.26 -6.04 8.61
C ARG A 26 27.84 -5.91 9.14
N PRO A 27 26.84 -5.53 8.32
CA PRO A 27 25.46 -5.36 8.79
C PRO A 27 24.86 -6.64 9.40
N GLU A 28 25.17 -7.80 8.85
CA GLU A 28 24.68 -9.10 9.33
C GLU A 28 25.13 -9.45 10.75
N ASP A 29 26.29 -8.94 11.20
CA ASP A 29 26.82 -9.19 12.55
C ASP A 29 25.95 -8.57 13.65
N LYS A 30 25.18 -7.51 13.33
CA LYS A 30 24.20 -6.91 14.27
C LYS A 30 23.16 -7.94 14.72
N ILE A 31 22.86 -8.91 13.87
CA ILE A 31 21.84 -9.94 14.10
C ILE A 31 22.45 -11.28 14.49
N TYR A 32 23.61 -11.65 13.94
CA TYR A 32 24.25 -12.94 14.23
C TYR A 32 24.50 -13.18 15.72
N GLY A 33 24.87 -12.15 16.48
CA GLY A 33 25.01 -12.24 17.93
C GLY A 33 23.70 -12.49 18.70
N LEU A 34 22.55 -12.24 18.06
CA LEU A 34 21.23 -12.31 18.66
C LEU A 34 20.42 -13.54 18.20
N LEU A 35 20.90 -14.31 17.22
CA LEU A 35 20.24 -15.53 16.73
C LEU A 35 19.86 -16.53 17.84
N PRO A 36 20.68 -16.75 18.90
CA PRO A 36 20.32 -17.66 20.00
C PRO A 36 19.10 -17.20 20.81
N LEU A 37 18.77 -15.89 20.77
CA LEU A 37 17.62 -15.31 21.46
C LEU A 37 16.32 -15.50 20.67
N ILE A 38 16.41 -15.81 19.37
CA ILE A 38 15.24 -15.92 18.50
C ILE A 38 14.49 -17.22 18.77
N LYS A 39 13.18 -17.12 18.93
CA LYS A 39 12.26 -18.25 18.85
C LYS A 39 11.98 -18.58 17.38
N TRP A 40 12.75 -19.51 16.83
CA TRP A 40 12.55 -20.03 15.48
C TRP A 40 11.23 -20.81 15.38
N ARG A 41 10.57 -20.70 14.23
CA ARG A 41 9.31 -21.41 13.94
C ARG A 41 9.56 -22.91 13.81
N ASP A 42 8.61 -23.72 14.26
CA ASP A 42 8.64 -25.17 14.03
C ASP A 42 8.72 -25.44 12.51
N ASN A 43 9.67 -26.28 12.09
CA ASN A 43 10.04 -26.58 10.70
C ASN A 43 10.90 -25.53 9.96
N PHE A 44 11.32 -24.44 10.61
CA PHE A 44 12.34 -23.54 10.06
C PHE A 44 13.65 -23.74 10.84
N PRO A 45 14.72 -24.25 10.21
CA PRO A 45 15.98 -24.44 10.91
C PRO A 45 16.54 -23.07 11.35
N PRO A 46 17.16 -23.00 12.55
CA PRO A 46 17.88 -21.80 12.96
C PRO A 46 18.91 -21.40 11.92
N VAL A 47 18.93 -20.11 11.57
CA VAL A 47 19.94 -19.56 10.68
C VAL A 47 21.32 -19.70 11.33
N ARG A 48 22.32 -20.05 10.52
CA ARG A 48 23.72 -20.04 10.94
C ARG A 48 24.42 -18.81 10.34
N PRO A 49 25.38 -18.19 11.04
CA PRO A 49 26.18 -17.12 10.48
C PRO A 49 26.88 -17.56 9.18
N VAL A 50 26.72 -16.78 8.11
CA VAL A 50 27.34 -16.99 6.80
C VAL A 50 27.86 -15.65 6.27
N TYR A 51 28.91 -15.66 5.45
CA TYR A 51 29.66 -14.44 5.13
C TYR A 51 29.99 -14.27 3.64
N HIS A 52 29.05 -14.62 2.75
CA HIS A 52 29.16 -14.40 1.31
C HIS A 52 28.50 -13.07 0.88
N ASN A 53 28.61 -12.73 -0.41
CA ASN A 53 28.16 -11.44 -0.96
C ASN A 53 26.65 -11.15 -0.84
N ALA A 54 25.84 -12.16 -0.54
CA ALA A 54 24.38 -12.04 -0.39
C ALA A 54 23.91 -12.31 1.05
N ALA A 55 24.83 -12.42 2.02
CA ALA A 55 24.51 -12.87 3.36
C ALA A 55 23.44 -12.01 4.06
N THR A 56 23.47 -10.69 3.86
CA THR A 56 22.44 -9.78 4.39
C THR A 56 21.08 -10.04 3.75
N PHE A 57 21.04 -10.27 2.44
CA PHE A 57 19.80 -10.54 1.71
C PHE A 57 19.16 -11.87 2.13
N ASP A 58 19.97 -12.94 2.21
CA ASP A 58 19.50 -14.26 2.65
C ASP A 58 19.05 -14.25 4.11
N LEU A 59 19.75 -13.50 4.97
CA LEU A 59 19.33 -13.29 6.34
C LEU A 59 18.00 -12.53 6.42
N ALA A 60 17.81 -11.48 5.61
CA ALA A 60 16.54 -10.77 5.55
C ALA A 60 15.39 -11.68 5.12
N LYS A 61 15.57 -12.45 4.04
CA LYS A 61 14.58 -13.45 3.59
C LYS A 61 14.26 -14.42 4.72
N ALA A 62 15.27 -15.02 5.36
CA ALA A 62 15.06 -16.00 6.43
C ALA A 62 14.34 -15.43 7.65
N LEU A 63 14.55 -14.15 7.99
CA LEU A 63 13.88 -13.47 9.11
C LEU A 63 12.43 -13.11 8.78
N ILE A 64 12.17 -12.65 7.55
CA ILE A 64 10.83 -12.40 7.01
C ILE A 64 10.00 -13.70 7.03
N CYS A 65 10.62 -14.85 6.73
CA CYS A 65 9.99 -16.17 6.72
C CYS A 65 9.52 -16.68 8.09
N GLN A 66 10.00 -16.12 9.20
CA GLN A 66 9.77 -16.68 10.54
C GLN A 66 8.33 -16.53 11.05
N THR A 67 7.52 -15.67 10.44
CA THR A 67 6.15 -15.40 10.88
C THR A 67 5.23 -15.22 9.68
N ASP A 68 4.00 -15.70 9.79
CA ASP A 68 2.90 -15.43 8.83
C ASP A 68 2.27 -14.04 9.08
N TRP A 69 2.72 -13.35 10.12
CA TRP A 69 2.17 -12.09 10.60
C TRP A 69 3.35 -11.15 10.83
N MET A 70 3.75 -10.43 9.77
CA MET A 70 4.74 -9.36 9.86
C MET A 70 4.12 -8.08 9.33
N LYS A 71 4.21 -7.01 10.11
CA LYS A 71 3.75 -5.67 9.72
C LYS A 71 4.75 -5.06 8.73
N PRO A 72 4.31 -4.18 7.80
CA PRO A 72 5.21 -3.50 6.88
C PRO A 72 6.43 -2.85 7.57
N PHE A 73 6.21 -2.10 8.65
CA PHE A 73 7.27 -1.49 9.46
C PHE A 73 8.31 -2.49 9.98
N GLU A 74 7.91 -3.73 10.34
CA GLU A 74 8.86 -4.73 10.83
C GLU A 74 9.79 -5.22 9.71
N ILE A 75 9.29 -5.26 8.46
CA ILE A 75 10.10 -5.56 7.28
C ILE A 75 11.07 -4.40 7.01
N GLU A 76 10.60 -3.14 7.08
CA GLU A 76 11.48 -1.97 6.97
C GLU A 76 12.60 -2.01 8.03
N CYS A 77 12.30 -2.38 9.29
CA CYS A 77 13.31 -2.57 10.33
C CYS A 77 14.35 -3.63 9.97
N ILE A 78 13.92 -4.77 9.42
CA ILE A 78 14.83 -5.83 8.94
C ILE A 78 15.79 -5.27 7.89
N LEU A 79 15.24 -4.61 6.87
CA LEU A 79 16.02 -4.10 5.76
C LEU A 79 16.97 -2.98 6.21
N ASN A 80 16.51 -2.07 7.06
CA ASN A 80 17.31 -0.97 7.58
C ASN A 80 18.49 -1.49 8.44
N ALA A 81 18.24 -2.41 9.37
CA ALA A 81 19.29 -2.97 10.22
C ALA A 81 20.37 -3.70 9.40
N LEU A 82 19.96 -4.39 8.34
CA LEU A 82 20.84 -5.10 7.42
C LEU A 82 21.41 -4.22 6.28
N GLU A 83 21.12 -2.92 6.31
CA GLU A 83 21.55 -1.92 5.32
C GLU A 83 21.17 -2.30 3.87
N ILE A 84 20.06 -3.00 3.69
CA ILE A 84 19.50 -3.38 2.39
C ILE A 84 18.66 -2.21 1.89
N CYS A 85 19.21 -1.46 0.95
CA CYS A 85 18.61 -0.25 0.37
C CYS A 85 18.65 -0.30 -1.16
N TYR A 86 18.06 0.68 -1.85
CA TYR A 86 18.06 0.76 -3.31
C TYR A 86 19.48 0.77 -3.92
N ARG A 87 20.50 1.19 -3.16
CA ARG A 87 21.91 1.21 -3.63
C ARG A 87 22.59 -0.17 -3.57
N ASN A 88 22.01 -1.13 -2.88
CA ASN A 88 22.53 -2.49 -2.81
C ASN A 88 22.53 -3.11 -4.22
N SER A 89 23.63 -3.74 -4.64
CA SER A 89 23.74 -4.34 -5.97
C SER A 89 22.66 -5.39 -6.23
N TRP A 90 22.40 -6.26 -5.25
CA TRP A 90 21.35 -7.28 -5.37
C TRP A 90 19.96 -6.67 -5.54
N MET A 91 19.66 -5.60 -4.80
CA MET A 91 18.38 -4.89 -4.94
C MET A 91 18.24 -4.29 -6.35
N ARG A 92 19.27 -3.64 -6.87
CA ARG A 92 19.25 -3.06 -8.23
C ARG A 92 19.10 -4.12 -9.31
N ASP A 93 19.82 -5.23 -9.18
CA ASP A 93 19.75 -6.34 -10.13
C ASP A 93 18.34 -6.95 -10.12
N LEU A 94 17.76 -7.16 -8.93
CA LEU A 94 16.37 -7.61 -8.78
C LEU A 94 15.36 -6.66 -9.41
N ILE A 95 15.47 -5.36 -9.15
CA ILE A 95 14.59 -4.34 -9.73
C ILE A 95 14.72 -4.33 -11.26
N ALA A 96 15.95 -4.37 -11.78
CA ALA A 96 16.20 -4.38 -13.22
C ALA A 96 15.59 -5.61 -13.90
N MET A 97 15.75 -6.80 -13.31
CA MET A 97 15.13 -8.03 -13.81
C MET A 97 13.60 -7.93 -13.80
N ARG A 98 13.01 -7.53 -12.67
CA ARG A 98 11.55 -7.39 -12.51
C ARG A 98 10.96 -6.32 -13.43
N SER A 99 11.70 -5.23 -13.69
CA SER A 99 11.29 -4.17 -14.61
C SER A 99 11.36 -4.58 -16.08
N GLY A 100 12.27 -5.51 -16.42
CA GLY A 100 12.39 -6.07 -17.77
C GLY A 100 11.33 -7.10 -18.13
N GLY A 101 10.36 -7.38 -17.23
CA GLY A 101 9.36 -8.43 -17.42
C GLY A 101 9.94 -9.84 -17.36
N VAL A 102 11.20 -9.99 -16.92
CA VAL A 102 11.84 -11.28 -16.74
C VAL A 102 11.43 -11.81 -15.38
N THR A 103 10.56 -12.82 -15.37
CA THR A 103 10.47 -13.72 -14.22
C THR A 103 11.70 -14.63 -14.28
N PRO A 104 12.63 -14.54 -13.32
CA PRO A 104 13.77 -15.44 -13.30
C PRO A 104 13.26 -16.87 -13.34
N ARG A 105 13.86 -17.72 -14.19
CA ARG A 105 13.58 -19.16 -14.22
C ARG A 105 13.90 -19.84 -12.88
N GLU A 106 14.80 -19.21 -12.14
CA GLU A 106 15.12 -19.47 -10.75
C GLU A 106 15.10 -18.07 -10.12
N ASP A 107 14.02 -17.68 -9.42
CA ASP A 107 14.22 -16.61 -8.44
C ASP A 107 15.36 -17.08 -7.53
N ILE A 108 16.15 -16.16 -6.97
CA ILE A 108 17.25 -16.49 -6.05
C ILE A 108 16.68 -17.36 -4.93
N ASP A 109 16.81 -18.67 -5.11
CA ASP A 109 16.14 -19.78 -4.40
C ASP A 109 14.61 -19.94 -4.66
N ASP A 110 14.24 -20.66 -5.72
CA ASP A 110 12.86 -21.17 -5.94
C ASP A 110 12.38 -22.13 -4.84
N ASN A 111 13.27 -22.55 -3.92
CA ASN A 111 12.91 -23.30 -2.72
C ASN A 111 12.33 -22.42 -1.60
N ASP A 112 12.40 -21.09 -1.74
CA ASP A 112 11.84 -20.19 -0.73
C ASP A 112 10.31 -20.41 -0.63
N PRO A 113 9.77 -20.69 0.57
CA PRO A 113 8.35 -20.96 0.71
C PRO A 113 7.51 -19.77 0.26
N ILE A 114 6.31 -20.02 -0.27
CA ILE A 114 5.32 -18.95 -0.42
C ILE A 114 4.81 -18.60 0.97
N HIS A 115 5.12 -17.39 1.43
CA HIS A 115 4.70 -16.90 2.73
C HIS A 115 3.37 -16.19 2.63
N ARG A 116 2.56 -16.39 3.66
CA ARG A 116 1.28 -15.71 3.83
C ARG A 116 1.50 -14.59 4.81
N PHE A 117 1.49 -13.35 4.34
CA PHE A 117 1.52 -12.18 5.21
C PHE A 117 0.11 -11.70 5.44
N SER A 118 -0.34 -11.70 6.68
CA SER A 118 -1.62 -11.08 7.02
C SER A 118 -1.43 -9.69 7.61
N GLY A 119 -1.94 -8.69 6.90
CA GLY A 119 -1.97 -7.29 7.33
C GLY A 119 -3.26 -6.96 8.09
N THR A 120 -3.19 -5.99 9.00
CA THR A 120 -4.36 -5.51 9.74
C THR A 120 -5.17 -4.53 8.90
N ASN A 121 -6.49 -4.76 8.78
CA ASN A 121 -7.48 -3.73 8.45
C ASN A 121 -7.08 -2.79 7.29
N HIS A 122 -6.86 -3.37 6.10
CA HIS A 122 -6.60 -2.57 4.91
C HIS A 122 -7.91 -2.10 4.28
N LEU A 123 -7.94 -0.83 3.91
CA LEU A 123 -8.96 -0.29 3.03
C LEU A 123 -8.63 -0.72 1.60
N VAL A 124 -9.63 -1.25 0.90
CA VAL A 124 -9.54 -1.66 -0.51
C VAL A 124 -10.46 -0.75 -1.30
N LEU A 125 -9.94 -0.10 -2.33
CA LEU A 125 -10.71 0.81 -3.18
C LEU A 125 -10.82 0.23 -4.59
N LEU A 126 -11.99 0.35 -5.21
CA LEU A 126 -12.20 0.01 -6.61
C LEU A 126 -11.65 1.13 -7.52
N ILE A 127 -11.02 0.75 -8.63
CA ILE A 127 -10.76 1.63 -9.76
C ILE A 127 -11.98 1.58 -10.68
N SER A 128 -12.57 2.72 -10.97
CA SER A 128 -13.66 2.86 -11.93
C SER A 128 -13.27 3.82 -13.06
N MET A 129 -14.16 3.96 -14.06
CA MET A 129 -14.07 5.04 -15.05
C MET A 129 -15.01 6.17 -14.65
N ASP A 130 -14.58 7.41 -14.84
CA ASP A 130 -15.47 8.56 -14.78
C ASP A 130 -16.14 8.86 -16.14
N ASP A 131 -17.00 9.88 -16.17
CA ASP A 131 -17.71 10.34 -17.37
C ASP A 131 -16.77 10.85 -18.48
N TYR A 132 -15.51 11.14 -18.15
CA TYR A 132 -14.47 11.57 -19.09
C TYR A 132 -13.60 10.40 -19.56
N ASN A 133 -14.00 9.16 -19.23
CA ASN A 133 -13.25 7.95 -19.54
C ASN A 133 -11.83 7.97 -18.94
N GLN A 134 -11.69 8.51 -17.74
CA GLN A 134 -10.47 8.52 -16.94
C GLN A 134 -10.60 7.53 -15.77
N LEU A 135 -9.48 6.89 -15.41
CA LEU A 135 -9.46 6.03 -14.22
C LEU A 135 -9.65 6.90 -12.97
N THR A 136 -10.58 6.52 -12.11
CA THR A 136 -10.90 7.23 -10.89
C THR A 136 -11.03 6.28 -9.72
N THR A 137 -10.85 6.81 -8.52
CA THR A 137 -11.08 6.07 -7.28
C THR A 137 -11.39 7.04 -6.13
N SER A 138 -11.97 6.51 -5.06
CA SER A 138 -12.43 7.28 -3.90
C SER A 138 -11.31 7.63 -2.90
N LEU A 139 -10.17 8.11 -3.40
CA LEU A 139 -9.17 8.75 -2.56
C LEU A 139 -9.69 10.10 -2.06
N VAL A 140 -9.15 10.57 -0.93
CA VAL A 140 -9.53 11.84 -0.32
C VAL A 140 -8.34 12.78 -0.24
N TYR A 141 -8.61 14.08 -0.32
CA TYR A 141 -7.58 15.08 -0.10
C TYR A 141 -7.25 15.15 1.41
N SER A 142 -5.99 14.93 1.76
CA SER A 142 -5.44 15.12 3.10
C SER A 142 -4.99 16.58 3.24
N ASN A 143 -5.38 17.23 4.33
CA ASN A 143 -5.13 18.65 4.61
C ASN A 143 -3.64 19.02 4.84
N ASP A 144 -2.70 18.18 4.40
CA ASP A 144 -1.27 18.44 4.50
C ASP A 144 -0.83 19.47 3.44
N LYS A 145 -1.29 20.70 3.60
CA LYS A 145 -1.05 21.83 2.69
C LYS A 145 0.37 22.39 2.79
N GLY A 146 1.21 21.88 3.68
CA GLY A 146 2.56 22.37 3.93
C GLY A 146 3.67 21.63 3.18
N SER A 147 3.39 20.46 2.63
CA SER A 147 4.40 19.62 2.00
C SER A 147 4.66 20.06 0.55
N PRO A 148 5.94 20.24 0.14
CA PRO A 148 6.27 20.62 -1.22
C PRO A 148 5.88 19.54 -2.23
N LEU A 149 5.54 19.95 -3.45
CA LEU A 149 5.29 19.02 -4.55
C LEU A 149 6.52 18.15 -4.81
N THR A 150 6.30 16.85 -4.90
CA THR A 150 7.33 15.86 -5.19
C THR A 150 7.49 15.64 -6.69
N ILE A 151 8.53 14.89 -7.08
CA ILE A 151 8.70 14.46 -8.47
C ILE A 151 7.53 13.61 -8.98
N VAL A 152 6.84 12.87 -8.09
CA VAL A 152 5.63 12.11 -8.42
C VAL A 152 4.52 13.07 -8.86
N ASP A 153 4.33 14.18 -8.14
CA ASP A 153 3.33 15.20 -8.50
C ASP A 153 3.69 15.92 -9.80
N LYS A 154 4.97 16.24 -10.00
CA LYS A 154 5.46 16.82 -11.25
C LYS A 154 5.24 15.87 -12.43
N ARG A 155 5.51 14.58 -12.25
CA ARG A 155 5.25 13.56 -13.28
C ARG A 155 3.75 13.45 -13.57
N ALA A 156 2.91 13.46 -12.54
CA ALA A 156 1.45 13.44 -12.71
C ALA A 156 0.93 14.67 -13.47
N ALA A 157 1.45 15.85 -13.15
CA ALA A 157 1.12 17.10 -13.85
C ALA A 157 1.56 17.04 -15.33
N ASN A 158 2.80 16.63 -15.59
CA ASN A 158 3.33 16.49 -16.95
C ASN A 158 2.51 15.49 -17.78
N LEU A 159 2.17 14.34 -17.22
CA LEU A 159 1.35 13.32 -17.89
C LEU A 159 -0.05 13.81 -18.23
N ARG A 160 -0.62 14.67 -17.37
CA ARG A 160 -1.92 15.26 -17.59
C ARG A 160 -1.89 16.28 -18.72
N GLU A 161 -0.86 17.11 -18.77
CA GLU A 161 -0.70 18.15 -19.79
C GLU A 161 -0.27 17.57 -21.15
N PHE A 162 0.60 16.56 -21.13
CA PHE A 162 1.21 15.96 -22.30
C PHE A 162 1.03 14.43 -22.28
N PRO A 163 -0.20 13.93 -22.51
CA PRO A 163 -0.46 12.49 -22.51
C PRO A 163 0.29 11.79 -23.64
N SER A 164 1.17 10.86 -23.28
CA SER A 164 1.84 9.97 -24.23
C SER A 164 1.12 8.63 -24.31
N LYS A 165 0.89 8.14 -25.53
CA LYS A 165 0.31 6.80 -25.75
C LYS A 165 1.25 5.66 -25.35
N ASP A 166 2.55 5.94 -25.33
CA ASP A 166 3.60 4.97 -25.01
C ASP A 166 4.06 5.07 -23.55
N ASP A 167 3.39 5.89 -22.71
CA ASP A 167 3.76 5.92 -21.28
C ASP A 167 3.32 4.63 -20.59
N GLU A 168 4.25 4.04 -19.85
CA GLU A 168 4.03 2.87 -19.03
C GLU A 168 3.32 3.21 -17.70
N THR A 169 2.79 4.43 -17.58
CA THR A 169 2.12 4.96 -16.40
C THR A 169 0.74 5.48 -16.76
N LYS A 170 -0.24 5.22 -15.90
CA LYS A 170 -1.58 5.79 -15.97
C LYS A 170 -1.85 6.70 -14.78
N LEU A 171 -2.72 7.69 -15.00
CA LEU A 171 -3.22 8.56 -13.94
C LEU A 171 -4.49 7.99 -13.37
N VAL A 172 -4.60 7.98 -12.04
CA VAL A 172 -5.87 7.83 -11.33
C VAL A 172 -6.27 9.21 -10.82
N PHE A 173 -7.51 9.56 -11.08
CA PHE A 173 -8.10 10.85 -10.74
C PHE A 173 -8.96 10.74 -9.49
N THR A 174 -9.05 11.87 -8.81
CA THR A 174 -10.05 12.13 -7.78
C THR A 174 -10.62 13.50 -8.09
N ARG A 175 -11.89 13.51 -8.54
CA ARG A 175 -12.48 14.68 -9.19
C ARG A 175 -11.61 15.11 -10.38
N SER A 176 -11.32 16.40 -10.51
CA SER A 176 -10.55 16.97 -11.63
C SER A 176 -9.03 16.93 -11.44
N LYS A 177 -8.49 16.18 -10.46
CA LYS A 177 -7.05 16.17 -10.14
C LYS A 177 -6.50 14.75 -10.10
N ALA A 178 -5.28 14.59 -10.62
CA ALA A 178 -4.55 13.34 -10.49
C ALA A 178 -4.18 13.11 -9.02
N SER A 179 -4.62 11.98 -8.48
CA SER A 179 -4.42 11.58 -7.08
C SER A 179 -3.40 10.45 -6.92
N ALA A 180 -3.16 9.67 -7.98
CA ALA A 180 -2.11 8.66 -8.00
C ALA A 180 -1.56 8.42 -9.42
N LEU A 181 -0.33 7.92 -9.47
CA LEU A 181 0.27 7.25 -10.63
C LEU A 181 0.12 5.74 -10.44
N VAL A 182 -0.27 5.01 -11.47
CA VAL A 182 -0.38 3.54 -11.44
C VAL A 182 0.29 2.93 -12.67
N CYS A 183 0.65 1.65 -12.59
CA CYS A 183 1.21 0.92 -13.72
C CYS A 183 0.29 0.96 -14.95
N SER A 184 0.86 0.82 -16.15
CA SER A 184 0.12 0.78 -17.42
C SER A 184 -0.92 -0.33 -17.51
N ALA A 185 -0.74 -1.43 -16.78
CA ALA A 185 -1.66 -2.57 -16.77
C ALA A 185 -2.94 -2.32 -15.95
N ALA A 186 -2.99 -1.25 -15.15
CA ALA A 186 -4.17 -0.88 -14.36
C ALA A 186 -5.36 -0.49 -15.27
N GLN A 187 -6.55 -0.95 -14.88
CA GLN A 187 -7.80 -0.66 -15.58
C GLN A 187 -8.99 -0.57 -14.63
N ALA A 188 -10.15 -0.14 -15.14
CA ALA A 188 -11.37 -0.15 -14.36
C ALA A 188 -11.81 -1.58 -14.02
N GLY A 189 -12.28 -1.78 -12.79
CA GLY A 189 -12.54 -3.09 -12.20
C GLY A 189 -11.38 -3.62 -11.35
N ASP A 190 -10.18 -3.06 -11.48
CA ASP A 190 -9.06 -3.39 -10.59
C ASP A 190 -9.27 -2.75 -9.21
N LEU A 191 -8.55 -3.25 -8.21
CA LEU A 191 -8.55 -2.76 -6.83
C LEU A 191 -7.22 -2.10 -6.49
N ILE A 192 -7.24 -1.14 -5.58
CA ILE A 192 -6.04 -0.48 -5.04
C ILE A 192 -6.00 -0.65 -3.52
N ILE A 193 -4.82 -1.03 -3.01
CA ILE A 193 -4.51 -1.04 -1.58
C ILE A 193 -3.22 -0.26 -1.28
N LYS A 194 -3.12 0.28 -0.06
CA LYS A 194 -1.84 0.79 0.45
C LYS A 194 -0.94 -0.36 0.88
N THR A 195 0.33 -0.29 0.48
CA THR A 195 1.36 -1.28 0.87
C THR A 195 1.82 -1.11 2.31
N GLY A 196 1.81 0.13 2.81
CA GLY A 196 2.46 0.49 4.07
C GLY A 196 3.93 0.92 3.93
N TYR A 197 4.51 0.86 2.71
CA TYR A 197 5.86 1.31 2.42
C TYR A 197 5.81 2.65 1.68
N GLY A 198 6.29 3.71 2.33
CA GLY A 198 6.22 5.07 1.80
C GLY A 198 4.83 5.44 1.26
N ARG A 199 4.76 5.75 -0.05
CA ARG A 199 3.51 6.06 -0.79
C ARG A 199 3.08 4.97 -1.75
N GLY A 200 3.67 3.78 -1.62
CA GLY A 200 3.46 2.66 -2.52
C GLY A 200 2.02 2.12 -2.44
N LEU A 201 1.47 1.85 -3.61
CA LEU A 201 0.19 1.20 -3.82
C LEU A 201 0.41 -0.15 -4.50
N LEU A 202 -0.48 -1.11 -4.25
CA LEU A 202 -0.62 -2.31 -5.07
C LEU A 202 -1.92 -2.26 -5.84
N ILE A 203 -1.84 -2.66 -7.10
CA ILE A 203 -2.97 -2.81 -8.01
C ILE A 203 -3.29 -4.30 -8.10
N LEU A 204 -4.52 -4.66 -7.76
CA LEU A 204 -4.98 -6.04 -7.67
C LEU A 204 -6.11 -6.27 -8.68
N ARG A 205 -6.20 -7.49 -9.21
CA ARG A 205 -7.30 -7.90 -10.09
C ARG A 205 -7.85 -9.22 -9.62
N TYR A 206 -9.16 -9.31 -9.46
CA TYR A 206 -9.81 -10.58 -9.15
C TYR A 206 -9.46 -11.64 -10.18
N THR A 207 -9.15 -12.84 -9.69
CA THR A 207 -9.10 -14.04 -10.51
C THR A 207 -10.52 -14.53 -10.81
N ASP A 208 -10.65 -15.43 -11.78
CA ASP A 208 -11.96 -15.95 -12.23
C ASP A 208 -12.82 -16.55 -11.09
N ASN A 209 -12.18 -17.03 -10.02
CA ASN A 209 -12.87 -17.60 -8.86
C ASN A 209 -13.36 -16.55 -7.84
N GLN A 210 -13.00 -15.28 -8.00
CA GLN A 210 -13.31 -14.15 -7.10
C GLN A 210 -12.90 -14.32 -5.63
N GLU A 211 -12.16 -15.38 -5.27
CA GLU A 211 -11.64 -15.59 -3.91
C GLU A 211 -10.25 -14.98 -3.72
N GLU A 212 -9.48 -14.87 -4.81
CA GLU A 212 -8.13 -14.33 -4.83
C GLU A 212 -7.97 -13.26 -5.90
N CYS A 213 -7.01 -12.37 -5.66
CA CYS A 213 -6.57 -11.37 -6.61
C CYS A 213 -5.13 -11.64 -7.04
N THR A 214 -4.81 -11.45 -8.32
CA THR A 214 -3.43 -11.34 -8.79
C THR A 214 -2.93 -9.91 -8.60
N ILE A 215 -1.64 -9.76 -8.31
CA ILE A 215 -0.97 -8.46 -8.33
C ILE A 215 -0.69 -8.08 -9.78
N VAL A 216 -1.32 -7.00 -10.25
CA VAL A 216 -1.17 -6.48 -11.62
C VAL A 216 0.04 -5.55 -11.72
N GLY A 217 0.37 -4.87 -10.64
CA GLY A 217 1.52 -3.99 -10.55
C GLY A 217 1.44 -3.08 -9.34
N GLN A 218 2.20 -1.98 -9.41
CA GLN A 218 2.30 -1.02 -8.32
C GLN A 218 1.84 0.37 -8.76
N GLY A 219 1.62 1.23 -7.77
CA GLY A 219 1.34 2.65 -7.97
C GLY A 219 1.97 3.52 -6.88
N LEU A 220 1.80 4.83 -7.02
CA LEU A 220 2.30 5.86 -6.13
C LEU A 220 1.21 6.89 -5.89
N LEU A 221 0.98 7.20 -4.62
CA LEU A 221 0.05 8.25 -4.23
C LEU A 221 0.70 9.64 -4.39
N CYS A 222 -0.03 10.58 -4.99
CA CYS A 222 0.38 11.99 -5.07
C CYS A 222 0.34 12.67 -3.68
N MET A 223 1.08 13.76 -3.53
CA MET A 223 1.04 14.59 -2.31
C MET A 223 -0.37 15.05 -2.01
N GLY A 224 -0.73 15.03 -0.72
CA GLY A 224 -2.02 15.54 -0.26
C GLY A 224 -3.20 14.64 -0.59
N TYR A 225 -2.98 13.41 -1.06
CA TYR A 225 -4.03 12.40 -1.18
C TYR A 225 -3.82 11.27 -0.17
N GLU A 226 -4.91 10.72 0.34
CA GLU A 226 -4.95 9.60 1.28
C GLU A 226 -6.14 8.69 1.03
N PHE A 227 -6.10 7.50 1.63
CA PHE A 227 -7.29 6.65 1.72
C PHE A 227 -8.23 7.21 2.79
N PRO A 228 -9.55 7.08 2.63
CA PRO A 228 -10.52 7.62 3.58
C PRO A 228 -10.35 6.99 4.97
N ARG A 229 -10.19 7.80 6.01
CA ARG A 229 -9.95 7.30 7.39
C ARG A 229 -11.19 6.70 8.06
N ARG A 230 -12.37 6.88 7.46
CA ARG A 230 -13.64 6.39 8.00
C ARG A 230 -14.32 5.53 6.94
N LEU A 231 -14.91 4.43 7.41
CA LEU A 231 -15.96 3.74 6.69
C LEU A 231 -17.08 4.78 6.40
N PRO A 232 -17.60 4.89 5.17
CA PRO A 232 -18.84 5.56 4.88
C PRO A 232 -19.92 4.82 5.66
N GLU A 233 -20.94 5.57 6.00
CA GLU A 233 -22.08 5.01 6.68
C GLU A 233 -22.69 3.88 5.83
N ARG A 234 -23.33 2.92 6.49
CA ARG A 234 -23.99 1.80 5.81
C ARG A 234 -24.90 2.32 4.69
N VAL A 235 -24.89 1.65 3.55
CA VAL A 235 -25.71 1.99 2.36
C VAL A 235 -27.16 2.25 2.76
N ASP A 236 -27.74 1.39 3.60
CA ASP A 236 -29.14 1.51 4.02
C ASP A 236 -29.43 2.76 4.86
N VAL A 237 -28.43 3.28 5.59
CA VAL A 237 -28.52 4.53 6.35
C VAL A 237 -28.44 5.74 5.41
N LEU A 238 -27.52 5.71 4.46
CA LEU A 238 -27.34 6.76 3.46
C LEU A 238 -28.57 6.86 2.53
N GLU A 239 -29.11 5.72 2.07
CA GLU A 239 -30.33 5.66 1.26
C GLU A 239 -31.56 6.19 2.01
N LYS A 240 -31.70 5.86 3.29
CA LYS A 240 -32.78 6.41 4.15
C LYS A 240 -32.65 7.93 4.28
N ARG A 241 -31.43 8.46 4.44
CA ARG A 241 -31.18 9.90 4.47
C ARG A 241 -31.48 10.55 3.11
N LEU A 242 -31.13 9.91 2.00
CA LEU A 242 -31.39 10.42 0.64
C LEU A 242 -32.88 10.56 0.41
N LYS A 243 -33.63 9.51 0.76
CA LYS A 243 -35.08 9.49 0.65
C LYS A 243 -35.73 10.58 1.51
N ARG A 244 -35.24 10.81 2.75
CA ARG A 244 -35.74 11.91 3.60
C ARG A 244 -35.51 13.28 2.96
N LEU A 245 -34.31 13.53 2.43
CA LEU A 245 -33.99 14.79 1.77
C LEU A 245 -34.86 15.06 0.52
N GLN A 246 -35.20 14.01 -0.22
CA GLN A 246 -36.07 14.09 -1.41
C GLN A 246 -37.55 14.28 -1.05
N THR A 247 -38.01 13.67 0.06
CA THR A 247 -39.44 13.66 0.45
C THR A 247 -39.85 14.77 1.41
N ALA A 248 -38.92 15.41 2.13
CA ALA A 248 -39.23 16.41 3.16
C ALA A 248 -38.91 17.85 2.75
N VAL A 249 -39.61 18.81 3.38
CA VAL A 249 -39.13 20.20 3.55
C VAL A 249 -38.02 20.14 4.60
N PRO A 250 -36.77 20.55 4.30
CA PRO A 250 -35.63 20.26 5.15
C PRO A 250 -35.77 20.90 6.54
N HIS A 251 -35.52 20.12 7.60
CA HIS A 251 -35.39 20.67 8.94
C HIS A 251 -34.02 21.37 9.08
N PRO A 252 -33.93 22.58 9.68
CA PRO A 252 -32.69 23.36 9.76
C PRO A 252 -31.48 22.63 10.37
N LYS A 253 -31.73 21.65 11.25
CA LYS A 253 -30.69 20.84 11.90
C LYS A 253 -30.04 19.79 10.99
N GLU A 254 -30.73 19.33 9.95
CA GLU A 254 -30.13 18.38 8.99
C GLU A 254 -29.18 19.11 8.03
N LEU A 255 -29.52 20.33 7.60
CA LEU A 255 -28.62 21.21 6.83
C LEU A 255 -27.37 21.63 7.64
N SER A 256 -27.49 21.81 8.96
CA SER A 256 -26.36 22.20 9.82
C SER A 256 -25.28 21.12 10.00
N LEU A 257 -25.64 19.84 9.87
CA LEU A 257 -24.68 18.72 9.96
C LEU A 257 -23.79 18.63 8.71
N PHE A 258 -24.31 19.04 7.56
CA PHE A 258 -23.54 19.10 6.31
C PHE A 258 -22.62 20.33 6.24
N THR A 259 -22.96 21.43 6.92
CA THR A 259 -22.11 22.63 7.02
C THR A 259 -20.89 22.46 7.95
N GLN A 260 -20.92 21.53 8.91
CA GLN A 260 -19.72 21.17 9.69
C GLN A 260 -18.85 20.12 9.02
N SER A 261 -19.43 19.23 8.19
CA SER A 261 -18.68 18.30 7.34
C SER A 261 -18.10 18.97 6.09
N SER A 262 -18.58 20.18 5.73
CA SER A 262 -18.25 20.83 4.47
C SER A 262 -16.85 21.43 4.41
N ASP A 263 -16.30 21.87 5.54
CA ASP A 263 -15.04 22.63 5.56
C ASP A 263 -13.80 21.83 5.16
N HIS A 264 -13.91 20.51 5.02
CA HIS A 264 -12.76 19.66 4.66
C HIS A 264 -12.95 18.77 3.43
N ARG A 265 -14.17 18.65 2.87
CA ARG A 265 -14.45 17.81 1.69
C ARG A 265 -14.80 18.59 0.41
N PHE A 266 -15.12 19.87 0.49
CA PHE A 266 -15.89 20.59 -0.55
C PHE A 266 -15.13 21.59 -1.44
N SER A 267 -13.82 21.51 -1.60
CA SER A 267 -13.14 22.32 -2.63
C SER A 267 -13.30 21.79 -4.08
N ALA A 268 -14.22 20.87 -4.34
CA ALA A 268 -14.13 19.98 -5.51
C ALA A 268 -15.36 19.89 -6.41
N PHE A 269 -16.36 20.72 -6.17
CA PHE A 269 -17.36 20.98 -7.19
C PHE A 269 -17.19 22.42 -7.62
N GLU A 270 -16.25 22.68 -8.54
CA GLU A 270 -16.10 24.00 -9.19
C GLU A 270 -17.40 24.43 -9.90
N GLU A 271 -18.33 23.50 -10.15
CA GLU A 271 -19.68 23.77 -10.70
C GLU A 271 -20.76 24.12 -9.66
N THR A 272 -20.48 24.13 -8.35
CA THR A 272 -21.54 24.38 -7.33
C THR A 272 -21.89 25.84 -7.11
N SER A 273 -21.32 26.77 -7.88
CA SER A 273 -21.58 28.21 -7.72
C SER A 273 -23.03 28.61 -8.03
N ARG A 274 -23.82 27.75 -8.69
CA ARG A 274 -25.22 28.00 -9.05
C ARG A 274 -26.24 27.05 -8.39
N MET A 275 -25.78 26.08 -7.60
CA MET A 275 -26.66 25.08 -6.98
C MET A 275 -27.17 25.59 -5.63
N THR A 276 -28.44 25.35 -5.34
CA THR A 276 -29.00 25.54 -3.99
C THR A 276 -28.34 24.59 -3.00
N GLU A 277 -28.34 24.94 -1.71
CA GLU A 277 -27.77 24.11 -0.64
C GLU A 277 -28.41 22.70 -0.60
N ARG A 278 -29.70 22.61 -0.95
CA ARG A 278 -30.44 21.35 -1.07
C ARG A 278 -29.93 20.49 -2.21
N GLU A 279 -29.77 21.06 -3.42
CA GLU A 279 -29.24 20.32 -4.57
C GLU A 279 -27.80 19.86 -4.33
N ARG A 280 -27.00 20.67 -3.63
CA ARG A 280 -25.64 20.30 -3.21
C ARG A 280 -25.65 19.13 -2.23
N CYS A 281 -26.51 19.17 -1.20
CA CYS A 281 -26.67 18.07 -0.24
C CYS A 281 -27.17 16.80 -0.92
N GLU A 282 -28.13 16.90 -1.85
CA GLU A 282 -28.65 15.73 -2.57
C GLU A 282 -27.58 15.10 -3.46
N LYS A 283 -26.83 15.91 -4.21
CA LYS A 283 -25.73 15.43 -5.05
C LYS A 283 -24.64 14.75 -4.22
N GLU A 284 -24.27 15.34 -3.07
CA GLU A 284 -23.31 14.73 -2.14
C GLU A 284 -23.82 13.39 -1.60
N LEU A 285 -25.09 13.34 -1.17
CA LEU A 285 -25.62 12.15 -0.54
C LEU A 285 -25.82 11.01 -1.55
N ARG A 286 -26.17 11.34 -2.81
CA ARG A 286 -26.16 10.37 -3.92
C ARG A 286 -24.77 9.82 -4.16
N HIS A 287 -23.75 10.70 -4.19
CA HIS A 287 -22.37 10.26 -4.34
C HIS A 287 -21.93 9.34 -3.20
N GLN A 288 -22.30 9.65 -1.95
CA GLN A 288 -22.02 8.78 -0.80
C GLN A 288 -22.74 7.43 -0.88
N VAL A 289 -23.98 7.40 -1.38
CA VAL A 289 -24.71 6.14 -1.63
C VAL A 289 -24.02 5.33 -2.72
N GLU A 290 -23.61 5.96 -3.82
CA GLU A 290 -22.88 5.30 -4.92
C GLU A 290 -21.52 4.79 -4.49
N GLU A 291 -20.76 5.57 -3.71
CA GLU A 291 -19.55 5.14 -3.01
C GLU A 291 -19.89 3.89 -2.20
N ALA A 292 -20.78 4.00 -1.21
CA ALA A 292 -21.08 2.93 -0.28
C ALA A 292 -21.58 1.65 -0.97
N ARG A 293 -22.32 1.77 -2.09
CA ARG A 293 -22.73 0.63 -2.92
C ARG A 293 -21.54 -0.03 -3.61
N SER A 294 -20.70 0.76 -4.28
CA SER A 294 -19.46 0.28 -4.90
C SER A 294 -18.55 -0.43 -3.89
N PHE A 295 -18.55 0.04 -2.63
CA PHE A 295 -17.77 -0.57 -1.56
C PHE A 295 -18.44 -1.77 -0.88
N SER A 296 -19.78 -1.86 -0.90
CA SER A 296 -20.50 -3.02 -0.38
C SER A 296 -20.21 -4.29 -1.17
N GLU A 297 -19.79 -4.15 -2.43
CA GLU A 297 -19.37 -5.25 -3.30
C GLU A 297 -17.93 -5.73 -3.04
N VAL A 298 -17.04 -4.84 -2.55
CA VAL A 298 -15.58 -5.10 -2.44
C VAL A 298 -15.13 -5.44 -1.01
N GLY A 299 -15.91 -5.09 0.01
CA GLY A 299 -15.53 -5.25 1.41
C GLY A 299 -14.66 -4.09 1.89
N TYR A 300 -15.16 -3.38 2.90
CA TYR A 300 -14.64 -2.06 3.27
C TYR A 300 -13.26 -2.10 3.91
N MET A 301 -13.11 -3.03 4.84
CA MET A 301 -11.87 -3.33 5.52
C MET A 301 -11.71 -4.83 5.43
N THR A 302 -10.56 -5.24 4.93
CA THR A 302 -10.22 -6.64 4.82
C THR A 302 -8.91 -6.87 5.54
N ASN A 303 -8.78 -8.04 6.15
CA ASN A 303 -7.44 -8.57 6.33
C ASN A 303 -6.97 -8.98 4.94
N ILE A 304 -5.78 -8.54 4.54
CA ILE A 304 -5.17 -9.01 3.30
C ILE A 304 -4.26 -10.15 3.68
N GLN A 305 -4.31 -11.24 2.94
CA GLN A 305 -3.32 -12.29 2.98
C GLN A 305 -2.54 -12.28 1.67
N LEU A 306 -1.35 -11.70 1.71
CA LEU A 306 -0.43 -11.69 0.57
C LEU A 306 0.33 -13.01 0.54
N LYS A 307 0.23 -13.72 -0.58
CA LYS A 307 0.93 -14.97 -0.90
C LYS A 307 2.03 -14.66 -1.89
N ASN A 308 3.23 -14.43 -1.39
CA ASN A 308 4.39 -14.14 -2.23
C ASN A 308 5.66 -14.78 -1.67
N LYS A 309 6.72 -14.78 -2.50
CA LYS A 309 8.04 -15.17 -2.04
C LYS A 309 8.64 -14.05 -1.18
N PRO A 310 9.50 -14.38 -0.21
CA PRO A 310 10.19 -13.38 0.63
C PRO A 310 10.94 -12.33 -0.19
N VAL A 311 11.54 -12.74 -1.31
CA VAL A 311 12.24 -11.82 -2.23
C VAL A 311 11.34 -10.70 -2.73
N ASP A 312 10.07 -10.99 -3.03
CA ASP A 312 9.11 -9.98 -3.49
C ASP A 312 8.73 -9.01 -2.37
N MET A 313 8.72 -9.45 -1.10
CA MET A 313 8.55 -8.55 0.05
C MET A 313 9.76 -7.63 0.23
N VAL A 314 10.97 -8.16 0.05
CA VAL A 314 12.20 -7.35 0.11
C VAL A 314 12.17 -6.28 -0.98
N VAL A 315 11.78 -6.61 -2.21
CA VAL A 315 11.63 -5.62 -3.29
C VAL A 315 10.52 -4.62 -2.97
N LEU A 316 9.35 -5.09 -2.55
CA LEU A 316 8.20 -4.23 -2.24
C LEU A 316 8.54 -3.16 -1.18
N ALA A 317 9.30 -3.54 -0.15
CA ALA A 317 9.70 -2.67 0.95
C ALA A 317 10.95 -1.83 0.64
N GLY A 318 11.96 -2.42 -0.01
CA GLY A 318 13.32 -1.85 -0.09
C GLY A 318 13.68 -1.14 -1.39
N GLN A 319 12.88 -1.25 -2.45
CA GLN A 319 13.27 -0.77 -3.79
C GLN A 319 13.50 0.74 -3.91
N ASP A 320 12.96 1.53 -2.97
CA ASP A 320 13.17 2.98 -2.88
C ASP A 320 13.67 3.40 -1.49
N MET A 321 14.09 2.46 -0.64
CA MET A 321 14.57 2.77 0.71
C MET A 321 16.05 3.17 0.69
N GLU A 322 16.40 4.26 1.37
CA GLU A 322 17.76 4.77 1.57
C GLU A 322 18.47 4.07 2.73
N LYS A 323 19.77 4.34 2.89
CA LYS A 323 20.58 3.71 3.96
C LYS A 323 20.15 4.12 5.37
N ASP A 324 19.52 5.28 5.52
CA ASP A 324 18.98 5.76 6.80
C ASP A 324 17.54 5.25 7.06
N GLY A 325 16.99 4.41 6.19
CA GLY A 325 15.64 3.89 6.27
C GLY A 325 14.57 4.83 5.72
N SER A 326 14.92 6.04 5.27
CA SER A 326 13.97 6.93 4.58
C SER A 326 13.65 6.41 3.17
N HIS A 327 12.56 6.88 2.55
CA HIS A 327 12.25 6.53 1.16
C HIS A 327 12.64 7.65 0.20
N ASN A 328 13.44 7.31 -0.80
CA ASN A 328 13.82 8.19 -1.88
C ASN A 328 12.65 8.34 -2.88
N VAL A 329 12.08 9.55 -2.92
CA VAL A 329 10.90 9.81 -3.74
C VAL A 329 11.23 9.78 -5.25
N ASP A 330 12.47 10.08 -5.64
CA ASP A 330 12.91 9.99 -7.04
C ASP A 330 12.99 8.54 -7.51
N GLU A 331 13.58 7.68 -6.68
CA GLU A 331 13.67 6.24 -6.98
C GLU A 331 12.31 5.53 -6.86
N SER A 332 11.36 6.10 -6.10
CA SER A 332 10.01 5.54 -5.96
C SER A 332 9.29 5.39 -7.31
N LEU A 333 9.60 6.22 -8.31
CA LEU A 333 9.04 6.12 -9.67
C LEU A 333 9.34 4.79 -10.34
N GLN A 334 10.42 4.09 -9.95
CA GLN A 334 10.75 2.77 -10.49
C GLN A 334 9.67 1.73 -10.14
N ARG A 335 8.93 1.91 -9.04
CA ARG A 335 7.82 1.03 -8.63
C ARG A 335 6.82 0.80 -9.74
N LEU A 336 6.56 1.81 -10.57
CA LEU A 336 5.58 1.75 -11.66
C LEU A 336 5.94 0.70 -12.74
N ARG A 337 7.21 0.30 -12.80
CA ARG A 337 7.75 -0.70 -13.75
C ARG A 337 8.15 -2.01 -13.08
N THR A 338 8.49 -1.98 -11.79
CA THR A 338 8.90 -3.17 -11.06
C THR A 338 7.73 -4.10 -10.80
N ALA A 339 7.76 -5.31 -11.36
CA ALA A 339 6.79 -6.36 -11.06
C ALA A 339 6.96 -6.92 -9.63
N ILE A 340 5.83 -7.19 -8.96
CA ILE A 340 5.76 -7.91 -7.69
C ILE A 340 4.93 -9.16 -7.93
N ASN A 341 5.54 -10.32 -7.73
CA ASN A 341 4.86 -11.60 -7.98
C ASN A 341 4.11 -12.07 -6.73
N GLY A 342 2.91 -12.62 -6.94
CA GLY A 342 2.11 -13.20 -5.86
C GLY A 342 0.61 -13.03 -6.08
N THR A 343 -0.16 -13.62 -5.17
CA THR A 343 -1.61 -13.42 -5.08
C THR A 343 -1.99 -12.81 -3.74
N VAL A 344 -3.12 -12.13 -3.70
CA VAL A 344 -3.68 -11.51 -2.51
C VAL A 344 -5.06 -12.10 -2.28
N ARG A 345 -5.28 -12.67 -1.10
CA ARG A 345 -6.61 -13.05 -0.64
C ARG A 345 -7.17 -11.94 0.22
N LEU A 346 -8.36 -11.45 -0.12
CA LEU A 346 -9.11 -10.50 0.68
C LEU A 346 -10.01 -11.31 1.63
N ILE A 347 -9.75 -11.21 2.94
CA ILE A 347 -10.57 -11.81 4.00
C ILE A 347 -11.45 -10.71 4.60
N PRO A 348 -12.75 -10.65 4.24
CA PRO A 348 -13.67 -9.65 4.75
C PRO A 348 -13.68 -9.66 6.28
N MET A 349 -13.67 -8.47 6.89
CA MET A 349 -13.97 -8.40 8.32
C MET A 349 -15.39 -8.88 8.56
N ALA A 350 -15.58 -9.78 9.53
CA ALA A 350 -16.92 -10.16 9.97
C ALA A 350 -17.65 -8.91 10.50
N ASN A 351 -18.83 -8.63 9.94
CA ASN A 351 -19.70 -7.53 10.36
C ASN A 351 -20.30 -7.74 11.76
#